data_AF-A0A154R2R2-F1
#
_entry.id   AF-A0A154R2R2-F1
#
_cell.length_a   1.000
_cell.length_b   1.000
_cell.length_c   1.000
_cell.angle_alpha   90.00
_cell.angle_beta   90.00
_cell.angle_gamma   90.00
#
_symmetry.space_group_name_H-M   'P 1'
#
loop_
_entity.id
_entity.type
_entity.pdbx_description
1 polymer ?
#
loop_
_entity_poly.entity_id
_entity_poly.type
_entity_poly.pdbx_seq_one_letter_code
_entity_poly.pdbx_strand_id
1 'polypeptide(L)'
;MSKLKVLGEAISLTSAVAQTAVAMNATPFAPNFNGIVTVHLAGATGTPTVKVQGSSDGGTTWVDLVTVTAITGLVKKDEVTIYALMRLNVSAVGTAGTCSAYLEA
;
A
#
# COMPACT_ATOMS: atom_id res chain seq x y z
N MET A 1 13.68 17.54 0.73
CA MET A 1 12.37 17.12 0.21
C MET A 1 12.27 15.64 0.43
N SER A 2 11.20 15.17 1.08
CA SER A 2 10.90 13.73 1.12
C SER A 2 10.70 13.22 -0.30
N LYS A 3 11.25 12.05 -0.61
CA LYS A 3 10.96 11.37 -1.89
C LYS A 3 9.70 10.54 -1.72
N LEU A 4 9.01 10.30 -2.83
CA LEU A 4 7.80 9.49 -2.89
C LEU A 4 7.99 8.32 -3.87
N LYS A 5 7.52 7.13 -3.48
CA LYS A 5 7.33 5.98 -4.36
C LYS A 5 5.86 5.56 -4.36
N VAL A 6 5.27 5.45 -5.54
CA VAL A 6 3.89 4.98 -5.72
C VAL A 6 3.87 3.46 -5.60
N LEU A 7 2.98 2.91 -4.76
CA LEU A 7 2.76 1.46 -4.61
C LEU A 7 1.48 0.99 -5.32
N GLY A 8 0.60 1.93 -5.65
CA GLY A 8 -0.62 1.76 -6.43
C GLY A 8 -1.40 3.07 -6.43
N GLU A 9 -2.07 3.39 -7.53
CA GLU A 9 -2.75 4.68 -7.71
C GLU A 9 -4.12 4.48 -8.33
N ALA A 10 -5.15 5.07 -7.70
CA ALA A 10 -6.54 5.02 -8.15
C ALA A 10 -7.07 3.61 -8.41
N ILE A 11 -6.67 2.65 -7.57
CA ILE A 11 -7.10 1.25 -7.68
C ILE A 11 -8.55 1.10 -7.26
N SER A 12 -9.36 0.47 -8.10
CA SER A 12 -10.77 0.24 -7.80
C SER A 12 -10.95 -0.65 -6.56
N LEU A 13 -11.83 -0.22 -5.66
CA LEU A 13 -12.23 -0.99 -4.47
C LEU A 13 -13.35 -2.00 -4.76
N THR A 14 -13.83 -2.08 -6.01
CA THR A 14 -14.84 -3.05 -6.46
C THR A 14 -14.23 -4.34 -7.03
N SER A 15 -12.90 -4.44 -7.08
CA SER A 15 -12.18 -5.63 -7.54
C SER A 15 -11.05 -5.98 -6.58
N ALA A 16 -10.92 -7.27 -6.26
CA ALA A 16 -9.81 -7.76 -5.46
C ALA A 16 -8.60 -7.95 -6.37
N VAL A 17 -7.55 -7.15 -6.17
CA VAL A 17 -6.38 -7.13 -7.03
C VAL A 17 -5.13 -6.70 -6.27
N ALA A 18 -4.08 -7.53 -6.37
CA ALA A 18 -2.73 -7.17 -5.99
C ALA A 18 -2.08 -6.39 -7.13
N GLN A 19 -1.50 -5.24 -6.80
CA GLN A 19 -0.76 -4.43 -7.77
C GLN A 19 0.60 -5.04 -8.07
N THR A 20 1.18 -4.64 -9.20
CA THR A 20 2.56 -4.98 -9.55
C THR A 20 3.50 -4.48 -8.47
N ALA A 21 4.40 -5.35 -8.04
CA ALA A 21 5.39 -5.05 -7.02
C ALA A 21 6.37 -3.96 -7.47
N VAL A 22 6.75 -3.09 -6.54
CA VAL A 22 7.72 -2.02 -6.74
C VAL A 22 9.02 -2.39 -6.03
N ALA A 23 10.12 -2.34 -6.77
CA ALA A 23 11.45 -2.59 -6.22
C ALA A 23 11.95 -1.41 -5.37
N MET A 24 12.49 -1.74 -4.21
CA MET A 24 13.07 -0.85 -3.22
C MET A 24 14.56 -1.17 -3.13
N ASN A 25 15.37 -0.53 -3.97
CA ASN A 25 16.77 -0.91 -4.19
C ASN A 25 17.75 0.27 -4.14
N ALA A 26 17.30 1.44 -3.70
CA ALA A 26 18.12 2.65 -3.67
C ALA A 26 17.67 3.60 -2.57
N THR A 27 18.62 4.34 -1.99
CA THR A 27 18.32 5.35 -0.98
C THR A 27 17.43 6.47 -1.53
N PRO A 28 16.41 6.92 -0.77
CA PRO A 28 16.13 6.58 0.62
C PRO A 28 15.26 5.32 0.81
N PHE A 29 14.81 4.69 -0.27
CA PHE A 29 13.96 3.49 -0.24
C PHE A 29 14.75 2.18 -0.27
N ALA A 30 15.90 2.12 0.41
CA ALA A 30 16.65 0.87 0.51
C ALA A 30 15.95 -0.06 1.53
N PRO A 31 16.02 -1.39 1.36
CA PRO A 31 15.45 -2.32 2.32
C PRO A 31 16.06 -2.14 3.72
N ASN A 32 15.28 -2.42 4.75
CA ASN A 32 15.63 -2.25 6.17
C ASN A 32 15.76 -0.79 6.65
N PHE A 33 15.47 0.19 5.80
CA PHE A 33 15.24 1.56 6.25
C PHE A 33 13.79 1.74 6.69
N ASN A 34 13.52 2.78 7.46
CA ASN A 34 12.16 3.16 7.79
C ASN A 34 11.59 4.08 6.71
N GLY A 35 10.31 3.93 6.41
CA GLY A 35 9.55 4.85 5.58
C GLY A 35 8.12 4.97 6.09
N ILE A 36 7.43 6.02 5.67
CA ILE A 36 6.03 6.23 6.01
C ILE A 36 5.18 5.76 4.83
N VAL A 37 4.34 4.76 5.07
CA VAL A 37 3.30 4.35 4.13
C VAL A 37 2.08 5.21 4.37
N THR A 38 1.62 5.87 3.31
CA THR A 38 0.39 6.65 3.29
C THR A 38 -0.61 5.94 2.38
N VAL A 39 -1.76 5.51 2.91
CA VAL A 39 -2.87 4.90 2.15
C VAL A 39 -4.06 5.86 2.14
N HIS A 40 -4.55 6.20 0.95
CA HIS A 40 -5.71 7.05 0.74
C HIS A 40 -6.86 6.19 0.25
N LEU A 41 -8.04 6.33 0.84
CA LEU A 41 -9.28 5.74 0.34
C LEU A 41 -10.30 6.84 0.05
N ALA A 42 -10.91 6.78 -1.12
CA ALA A 42 -11.95 7.71 -1.57
C ALA A 42 -13.16 6.92 -2.08
N GLY A 43 -14.38 7.39 -1.80
CA GLY A 43 -15.61 6.75 -2.27
C GLY A 43 -16.71 6.72 -1.23
N ALA A 44 -17.80 6.01 -1.54
CA ALA A 44 -18.90 5.81 -0.61
C ALA A 44 -18.46 4.93 0.56
N THR A 45 -19.03 5.14 1.75
CA THR A 45 -18.76 4.29 2.92
C THR A 45 -19.00 2.82 2.59
N GLY A 46 -18.05 1.97 2.95
CA GLY A 46 -18.08 0.53 2.75
C GLY A 46 -16.95 -0.12 3.50
N THR A 47 -16.82 -1.45 3.42
CA THR A 47 -15.86 -2.25 4.20
C THR A 47 -14.83 -2.99 3.33
N PRO A 48 -14.13 -2.35 2.37
CA PRO A 48 -13.03 -3.01 1.68
C PRO A 48 -11.88 -3.28 2.65
N THR A 49 -11.01 -4.23 2.29
CA THR A 49 -9.73 -4.47 2.96
C THR A 49 -8.59 -4.20 2.00
N VAL A 50 -7.86 -3.11 2.27
CA VAL A 50 -6.68 -2.69 1.51
C VAL A 50 -5.44 -2.92 2.34
N LYS A 51 -4.41 -3.48 1.72
CA LYS A 51 -3.16 -3.84 2.38
C LYS A 51 -1.98 -3.25 1.63
N VAL A 52 -1.01 -2.73 2.36
CA VAL A 52 0.35 -2.54 1.82
C VAL A 52 1.18 -3.72 2.30
N GLN A 53 1.80 -4.41 1.35
CA GLN A 53 2.53 -5.64 1.60
C GLN A 53 4.01 -5.48 1.23
N GLY A 54 4.88 -6.14 1.99
CA GLY A 54 6.31 -6.24 1.72
C GLY A 54 6.73 -7.67 1.42
N SER A 55 7.77 -7.85 0.60
CA SER A 55 8.37 -9.14 0.28
C SER A 55 9.90 -9.03 0.27
N SER A 56 10.57 -9.99 0.89
CA SER A 56 12.03 -10.12 0.94
C SER A 56 12.56 -11.20 -0.02
N ASP A 57 11.69 -11.99 -0.63
CA ASP A 57 12.03 -13.20 -1.38
C ASP A 57 11.65 -13.11 -2.87
N GLY A 58 11.65 -11.91 -3.43
CA GLY A 58 11.34 -11.70 -4.85
C GLY A 58 9.85 -11.84 -5.18
N GLY A 59 8.97 -11.76 -4.19
CA GLY A 59 7.52 -11.72 -4.37
C GLY A 59 6.84 -13.08 -4.25
N THR A 60 7.54 -14.11 -3.78
CA THR A 60 6.94 -15.43 -3.49
C THR A 60 6.12 -15.42 -2.21
N THR A 61 6.58 -14.71 -1.18
CA THR A 61 5.82 -14.49 0.07
C THR A 61 5.64 -13.00 0.34
N TRP A 62 4.53 -12.67 1.01
CA TRP A 62 4.13 -11.29 1.27
C TRP A 62 3.69 -11.14 2.72
N VAL A 63 4.24 -10.15 3.41
CA VAL A 63 3.88 -9.76 4.78
C VAL A 63 3.01 -8.51 4.72
N ASP A 64 1.92 -8.49 5.48
CA ASP A 64 1.05 -7.33 5.61
C ASP A 64 1.71 -6.30 6.54
N LEU A 65 1.99 -5.10 6.02
CA LEU A 65 2.64 -4.02 6.76
C LEU A 65 1.62 -3.01 7.28
N VAL A 66 0.64 -2.67 6.43
CA VAL A 66 -0.48 -1.80 6.75
C VAL A 66 -1.75 -2.50 6.29
N THR A 67 -2.78 -2.52 7.15
CA THR A 67 -4.11 -3.01 6.80
C THR A 67 -5.14 -1.93 7.12
N VAL A 68 -5.91 -1.53 6.12
CA VAL A 68 -7.03 -0.61 6.25
C VAL A 68 -8.31 -1.37 5.96
N THR A 69 -9.23 -1.36 6.93
CA THR A 69 -10.57 -1.92 6.78
C THR A 69 -11.57 -0.77 6.88
N ALA A 70 -12.43 -0.66 5.89
CA ALA A 70 -13.43 0.40 5.72
C ALA A 70 -12.98 1.75 5.13
N ILE A 71 -13.89 2.34 4.34
CA ILE A 71 -13.80 3.71 3.80
C ILE A 71 -14.54 4.62 4.79
N THR A 72 -13.82 5.19 5.77
CA THR A 72 -14.39 6.17 6.71
C THR A 72 -13.83 7.59 6.49
N GLY A 73 -13.36 7.90 5.27
CA GLY A 73 -12.81 9.22 4.90
C GLY A 73 -11.31 9.37 5.19
N LEU A 74 -10.51 8.32 4.93
CA LEU A 74 -9.24 8.08 5.61
C LEU A 74 -8.01 8.26 4.73
N VAL A 75 -7.11 9.11 5.23
CA VAL A 75 -5.67 8.93 5.06
C VAL A 75 -5.20 8.09 6.25
N LYS A 76 -4.68 6.88 6.00
CA LYS A 76 -3.93 6.11 6.99
C LYS A 76 -2.44 6.35 6.74
N LYS A 77 -1.70 6.70 7.80
CA LYS A 77 -0.24 6.78 7.78
C LYS A 77 0.32 5.85 8.84
N ASP A 78 1.29 5.04 8.46
CA ASP A 78 2.03 4.16 9.37
C ASP A 78 3.51 4.16 8.99
N GLU A 79 4.39 4.21 9.98
CA GLU A 79 5.82 3.96 9.79
C GLU A 79 6.05 2.45 9.66
N VAL A 80 6.79 2.05 8.63
CA VAL A 80 7.10 0.65 8.34
C VAL A 80 8.57 0.47 8.00
N THR A 81 9.10 -0.73 8.24
CA THR A 81 10.38 -1.14 7.65
C THR A 81 10.18 -1.45 6.18
N ILE A 82 11.04 -0.91 5.33
CA ILE A 82 11.00 -1.08 3.87
C ILE A 82 11.49 -2.48 3.49
N TYR A 83 10.72 -3.16 2.66
CA TYR A 83 11.06 -4.48 2.09
C TYR A 83 11.59 -4.33 0.65
N ALA A 84 12.35 -5.33 0.17
CA ALA A 84 12.93 -5.34 -1.18
C ALA A 84 11.88 -5.14 -2.29
N LEU A 85 10.70 -5.74 -2.13
CA LEU A 85 9.52 -5.45 -2.93
C LEU A 85 8.39 -4.97 -2.02
N MET A 86 7.63 -3.98 -2.49
CA MET A 86 6.41 -3.54 -1.82
C MET A 86 5.28 -3.37 -2.83
N ARG A 87 4.03 -3.62 -2.42
CA ARG A 87 2.85 -3.44 -3.28
C ARG A 87 1.62 -3.02 -2.50
N LEU A 88 0.68 -2.40 -3.20
CA LEU A 88 -0.70 -2.26 -2.77
C LEU A 88 -1.50 -3.53 -3.13
N ASN A 89 -2.41 -3.95 -2.27
CA ASN A 89 -3.30 -5.08 -2.51
C ASN A 89 -4.71 -4.79 -1.99
N VAL A 90 -5.70 -4.83 -2.88
CA VAL A 90 -7.11 -4.85 -2.49
C VAL A 90 -7.50 -6.32 -2.28
N SER A 91 -7.59 -6.72 -1.01
CA SER A 91 -7.81 -8.13 -0.62
C SER A 91 -9.26 -8.49 -0.36
N ALA A 92 -10.09 -7.50 0.00
CA ALA A 92 -11.54 -7.65 0.06
C ALA A 92 -12.19 -6.42 -0.59
N VAL A 93 -13.16 -6.67 -1.47
CA VAL A 93 -13.90 -5.61 -2.17
C VAL A 93 -14.88 -4.91 -1.24
N GLY A 94 -15.18 -3.66 -1.54
CA GLY A 94 -16.16 -2.87 -0.83
C GLY A 94 -17.17 -2.24 -1.78
N THR A 95 -17.51 -0.99 -1.49
CA THR A 95 -18.36 -0.13 -2.31
C THR A 95 -17.58 0.56 -3.42
N ALA A 96 -18.29 1.27 -4.31
CA ALA A 96 -17.67 2.11 -5.32
C ALA A 96 -16.71 3.14 -4.67
N GLY A 97 -15.45 3.06 -5.04
CA GLY A 97 -14.37 3.88 -4.50
C GLY A 97 -13.01 3.48 -5.08
N THR A 98 -12.00 4.27 -4.75
CA THR A 98 -10.61 4.03 -5.15
C THR A 98 -9.68 4.07 -3.94
N CYS A 99 -8.55 3.41 -4.06
CA CYS A 99 -7.43 3.58 -3.13
C CYS A 99 -6.11 3.87 -3.86
N SER A 100 -5.26 4.61 -3.17
CA SER A 100 -3.88 4.86 -3.57
C SER A 100 -2.97 4.64 -2.38
N ALA A 101 -1.74 4.19 -2.61
CA ALA A 101 -0.74 4.05 -1.57
C ALA A 101 0.63 4.54 -2.03
N TYR A 102 1.31 5.25 -1.13
CA TYR A 102 2.62 5.86 -1.38
C TYR A 102 3.55 5.55 -0.21
N LEU A 103 4.84 5.45 -0.51
CA LEU A 103 5.92 5.36 0.47
C LEU A 103 6.72 6.66 0.45
N GLU A 104 6.89 7.29 1.61
CA GLU A 104 7.68 8.49 1.85
C GLU A 104 8.98 8.12 2.59
N ALA A 105 10.13 8.56 2.08
CA ALA A 105 11.44 8.41 2.73
C ALA A 105 12.43 9.52 2.30
#